data_AF-A0A0A9W4E5-F1
#
_entry.id   AF-A0A0A9W4E5-F1
#
_cell.length_a   1.000
_cell.length_b   1.000
_cell.length_c   1.000
_cell.angle_alpha   90.00
_cell.angle_beta   90.00
_cell.angle_gamma   90.00
#
_symmetry.space_group_name_H-M   'P 1'
#
loop_
_entity.id
_entity.type
_entity.pdbx_description
1 polymer ?
#
loop_
_entity_poly.entity_id
_entity_poly.type
_entity_poly.pdbx_seq_one_letter_code
_entity_poly.pdbx_strand_id
1 'polypeptide(L)'
;MLSVWGLTLMMAAFAAGQFKNGRRLETPVPSLCAQRVIHERFNGKGYFFSWKEPSTIGQEEDWLGVRNYCRQRCMDAPSLNTNAKNEYIKSKLVEDKIKYIWTSGRVCDFKDCD
;
A
#
# COMPACT_ATOMS: atom_id res chain seq x y z
N MET A 1 40.71 -15.92 32.38
CA MET A 1 39.43 -15.36 32.87
C MET A 1 38.97 -14.27 31.91
N LEU A 2 38.47 -14.67 30.74
CA LEU A 2 37.76 -13.75 29.83
C LEU A 2 36.32 -13.70 30.33
N SER A 3 35.96 -12.50 30.80
CA SER A 3 34.76 -12.22 31.58
C SER A 3 33.49 -12.69 30.88
N VAL A 4 32.66 -13.45 31.60
CA VAL A 4 31.29 -13.86 31.19
C VAL A 4 30.47 -12.65 30.71
N TRP A 5 30.78 -11.47 31.22
CA TRP A 5 30.17 -10.18 30.85
C TRP A 5 30.45 -9.77 29.39
N GLY A 6 31.62 -10.13 28.84
CA GLY A 6 31.98 -9.81 27.45
C GLY A 6 31.22 -10.63 26.43
N LEU A 7 30.89 -11.89 26.76
CA LEU A 7 30.07 -12.77 25.91
C LEU A 7 28.59 -12.34 25.89
N THR A 8 28.03 -11.88 27.01
CA THR A 8 26.66 -11.33 27.07
C THR A 8 26.51 -10.03 26.27
N LEU A 9 27.52 -9.14 26.29
CA LEU A 9 27.50 -7.91 25.50
C LEU A 9 27.54 -8.17 23.99
N MET A 10 28.26 -9.23 23.56
CA MET A 10 28.39 -9.56 22.15
C MET A 10 27.13 -10.22 21.56
N MET A 11 26.37 -10.98 22.36
CA MET A 11 25.06 -11.53 21.93
C MET A 11 23.97 -10.46 21.80
N ALA A 12 23.96 -9.43 22.66
CA ALA A 12 23.00 -8.34 22.57
C ALA A 12 23.17 -7.48 21.30
N ALA A 13 24.40 -7.31 20.82
CA ALA A 13 24.70 -6.55 19.61
C ALA A 13 24.26 -7.26 18.31
N PHE A 14 24.21 -8.60 18.29
CA PHE A 14 23.78 -9.37 17.12
C PHE A 14 22.27 -9.31 16.88
N ALA A 15 21.46 -9.21 17.94
CA ALA A 15 20.00 -9.14 17.83
C ALA A 15 19.50 -7.82 17.23
N ALA A 16 20.23 -6.71 17.44
CA ALA A 16 19.86 -5.39 16.90
C ALA A 16 20.05 -5.27 15.38
N GLY A 17 20.76 -6.21 14.74
CA GLY A 17 21.09 -6.18 13.30
C GLY A 17 20.10 -6.91 12.38
N GLN A 18 19.08 -7.59 12.90
CA GLN A 18 18.28 -8.54 12.11
C GLN A 18 17.03 -8.00 11.41
N PHE A 19 16.70 -6.71 11.53
CA PHE A 19 15.67 -6.10 10.68
C PHE A 19 16.18 -4.78 10.12
N LYS A 20 16.82 -4.83 8.94
CA LYS A 20 16.78 -3.67 8.03
C LYS A 20 15.31 -3.43 7.73
N ASN A 21 14.72 -2.43 8.39
CA ASN A 21 13.30 -2.09 8.34
C ASN A 21 12.84 -1.84 6.89
N GLY A 22 12.48 -2.90 6.17
CA GLY A 22 11.73 -2.82 4.94
C GLY A 22 10.25 -2.64 5.27
N ARG A 23 9.62 -1.58 4.75
CA ARG A 23 8.16 -1.45 4.76
C ARG A 23 7.55 -2.71 4.15
N ARG A 24 6.47 -3.24 4.72
CA ARG A 24 5.76 -4.44 4.23
C ARG A 24 4.30 -4.11 3.90
N LEU A 25 3.60 -5.06 3.28
CA LEU A 25 2.16 -4.95 3.06
C LEU A 25 1.42 -5.09 4.40
N GLU A 26 0.62 -4.08 4.72
CA GLU A 26 -0.16 -4.04 5.96
C GLU A 26 -1.38 -4.97 5.89
N THR A 27 -1.85 -5.40 7.06
CA THR A 27 -3.09 -6.17 7.22
C THR A 27 -4.32 -5.25 7.33
N PRO A 28 -5.53 -5.75 7.01
CA PRO A 28 -6.76 -4.99 7.24
C PRO A 28 -6.98 -4.62 8.71
N VAL A 29 -7.53 -3.43 8.94
CA VAL A 29 -7.88 -2.91 10.26
C VAL A 29 -9.41 -2.84 10.35
N PRO A 30 -10.07 -3.64 11.21
CA PRO A 30 -11.54 -3.78 11.20
C PRO A 30 -12.31 -2.46 11.32
N SER A 31 -11.86 -1.53 12.17
CA SER A 31 -12.48 -0.22 12.35
C SER A 31 -12.42 0.62 11.07
N LEU A 32 -11.26 0.68 10.42
CA LEU A 32 -11.06 1.40 9.16
C LEU A 32 -11.83 0.74 8.01
N CYS A 33 -11.96 -0.59 8.00
CA CYS A 33 -12.81 -1.28 7.05
C CYS A 33 -14.27 -0.85 7.21
N ALA A 34 -14.80 -0.77 8.43
CA ALA A 34 -16.17 -0.36 8.68
C ALA A 34 -16.44 1.11 8.29
N GLN A 35 -15.42 1.96 8.42
CA GLN A 35 -15.49 3.41 8.14
C GLN A 35 -15.02 3.81 6.74
N ARG A 36 -14.71 2.84 5.87
CA ARG A 36 -14.15 3.12 4.54
C ARG A 36 -15.11 3.97 3.70
N VAL A 37 -14.56 4.99 3.05
CA VAL A 37 -15.30 5.82 2.11
C VAL A 37 -15.35 5.11 0.75
N ILE A 38 -16.53 5.13 0.13
CA ILE A 38 -16.74 4.71 -1.26
C ILE A 38 -17.31 5.91 -1.99
N HIS A 39 -16.51 6.55 -2.85
CA HIS A 39 -16.95 7.70 -3.62
C HIS A 39 -17.88 7.29 -4.76
N GLU A 40 -17.51 6.22 -5.47
CA GLU A 40 -18.25 5.77 -6.65
C GLU A 40 -18.32 4.24 -6.72
N ARG A 41 -19.29 3.73 -7.49
CA ARG A 41 -19.45 2.30 -7.76
C ARG A 41 -19.48 2.04 -9.25
N PHE A 42 -18.71 1.05 -9.69
CA PHE A 42 -18.70 0.57 -11.07
C PHE A 42 -18.63 -0.95 -11.08
N ASN A 43 -19.53 -1.59 -11.85
CA ASN A 43 -19.63 -3.04 -11.96
C ASN A 43 -19.65 -3.77 -10.60
N GLY A 44 -20.44 -3.25 -9.65
CA GLY A 44 -20.59 -3.83 -8.31
C GLY A 44 -19.39 -3.65 -7.38
N LYS A 45 -18.31 -2.96 -7.81
CA LYS A 45 -17.15 -2.64 -6.98
C LYS A 45 -17.18 -1.17 -6.54
N GLY A 46 -16.83 -0.92 -5.28
CA GLY A 46 -16.69 0.42 -4.74
C GLY A 46 -15.27 0.95 -4.96
N TYR A 47 -15.17 2.23 -5.30
CA TYR A 47 -13.91 2.93 -5.57
C TYR A 47 -13.72 4.06 -4.56
N PHE A 48 -12.51 4.15 -4.05
CA PHE A 48 -12.01 5.27 -3.29
C PHE A 48 -11.06 6.06 -4.17
N PHE A 49 -11.27 7.38 -4.23
CA PHE A 49 -10.43 8.29 -4.99
C PHE A 49 -9.75 9.25 -4.02
N SER A 50 -8.44 9.11 -3.85
CA SER A 50 -7.67 9.91 -2.88
C SER A 50 -7.76 11.42 -3.15
N TRP A 51 -7.97 11.81 -4.40
CA TRP A 51 -8.14 13.20 -4.81
C TRP A 51 -9.53 13.78 -4.50
N LYS A 52 -10.53 12.94 -4.20
CA LYS A 52 -11.89 13.39 -3.80
C LYS A 52 -12.09 13.41 -2.29
N GLU A 53 -11.19 12.79 -1.54
CA GLU A 53 -11.30 12.66 -0.09
C GLU A 53 -10.55 13.80 0.62
N PRO A 54 -11.22 14.61 1.48
CA PRO A 54 -10.57 15.71 2.18
C PRO A 54 -9.36 15.28 3.01
N SER A 55 -9.40 14.08 3.58
CA SER A 55 -8.30 13.55 4.41
C SER A 55 -7.07 13.11 3.61
N THR A 56 -7.13 13.04 2.28
CA THR A 56 -6.01 12.58 1.42
C THR A 56 -5.73 13.50 0.22
N ILE A 57 -6.49 14.57 0.03
CA ILE A 57 -6.29 15.49 -1.09
C ILE A 57 -4.90 16.14 -1.03
N GLY A 58 -4.19 16.14 -2.16
CA GLY A 58 -2.83 16.69 -2.27
C GLY A 58 -1.72 15.83 -1.64
N GLN A 59 -2.04 14.68 -1.04
CA GLN A 59 -1.03 13.77 -0.51
C GLN A 59 -0.49 12.85 -1.61
N GLU A 60 0.83 12.87 -1.78
CA GLU A 60 1.54 11.91 -2.62
C GLU A 60 2.12 10.79 -1.76
N GLU A 61 1.95 9.56 -2.21
CA GLU A 61 2.43 8.35 -1.54
C GLU A 61 3.26 7.54 -2.54
N ASP A 62 4.12 6.67 -2.03
CA ASP A 62 4.76 5.65 -2.87
C ASP A 62 3.81 4.46 -3.13
N TRP A 63 4.21 3.57 -4.03
CA TRP A 63 3.40 2.41 -4.42
C TRP A 63 2.97 1.57 -3.21
N LEU A 64 3.88 1.34 -2.25
CA LEU A 64 3.59 0.53 -1.08
C LEU A 64 2.67 1.28 -0.10
N GLY A 65 2.80 2.60 0.03
CA GLY A 65 1.96 3.46 0.85
C GLY A 65 0.51 3.41 0.41
N VAL A 66 0.27 3.57 -0.90
CA VAL A 66 -1.09 3.44 -1.47
C VAL A 66 -1.68 2.07 -1.18
N ARG A 67 -0.93 0.98 -1.41
CA ARG A 67 -1.43 -0.37 -1.13
C ARG A 67 -1.75 -0.57 0.34
N ASN A 68 -0.90 -0.08 1.24
CA ASN A 68 -1.13 -0.17 2.68
C ASN A 68 -2.35 0.62 3.13
N TYR A 69 -2.52 1.86 2.64
CA TYR A 69 -3.68 2.69 2.93
C TYR A 69 -4.99 1.98 2.55
N CYS A 70 -5.03 1.39 1.35
CA CYS A 70 -6.20 0.66 0.86
C CYS A 70 -6.41 -0.65 1.64
N ARG A 71 -5.36 -1.44 1.88
CA ARG A 71 -5.45 -2.74 2.57
C ARG A 71 -5.95 -2.62 4.00
N GLN A 72 -5.49 -1.62 4.73
CA GLN A 72 -6.00 -1.31 6.07
C GLN A 72 -7.52 -1.05 6.08
N ARG A 73 -8.10 -0.61 4.95
CA ARG A 73 -9.54 -0.35 4.77
C ARG A 73 -10.30 -1.50 4.07
N CYS A 74 -9.73 -2.71 4.04
CA CYS A 74 -10.30 -3.86 3.33
C CYS A 74 -10.51 -3.60 1.83
N MET A 75 -9.64 -2.77 1.23
CA MET A 75 -9.56 -2.47 -0.19
C MET A 75 -8.17 -2.84 -0.72
N ASP A 76 -7.88 -2.58 -2.00
CA ASP A 76 -6.52 -2.62 -2.55
C ASP A 76 -6.41 -1.57 -3.65
N ALA A 77 -5.18 -1.27 -4.09
CA ALA A 77 -4.96 -0.50 -5.31
C ALA A 77 -5.67 -1.20 -6.48
N PRO A 78 -6.17 -0.44 -7.48
CA PRO A 78 -6.93 -1.03 -8.57
C PRO A 78 -6.05 -1.94 -9.41
N SER A 79 -6.46 -3.20 -9.58
CA SER A 79 -5.98 -4.03 -10.67
C SER A 79 -6.65 -3.60 -11.97
N LEU A 80 -5.98 -3.69 -13.12
CA LEU A 80 -6.53 -3.32 -14.43
C LEU A 80 -6.72 -4.56 -15.31
N ASN A 81 -7.53 -5.51 -14.85
CA ASN A 81 -7.67 -6.83 -15.48
C ASN A 81 -8.75 -6.91 -16.58
N THR A 82 -9.48 -5.84 -16.86
CA THR A 82 -10.47 -5.80 -17.95
C THR A 82 -10.43 -4.43 -18.64
N ASN A 83 -10.71 -4.41 -19.95
CA ASN A 83 -10.80 -3.15 -20.71
C ASN A 83 -11.85 -2.21 -20.12
N ALA A 84 -13.04 -2.71 -19.77
CA ALA A 84 -14.10 -1.88 -19.19
C ALA A 84 -13.65 -1.18 -17.90
N LYS A 85 -12.91 -1.86 -17.02
CA LYS A 85 -12.39 -1.24 -15.79
C LYS A 85 -11.27 -0.24 -16.08
N ASN A 86 -10.39 -0.54 -17.03
CA ASN A 86 -9.33 0.35 -17.46
C ASN A 86 -9.89 1.67 -18.03
N GLU A 87 -10.85 1.58 -18.94
CA GLU A 87 -11.48 2.76 -19.54
C GLU A 87 -12.29 3.56 -18.51
N TYR A 88 -12.98 2.90 -17.59
CA TYR A 88 -13.65 3.57 -16.47
C TYR A 88 -12.66 4.36 -15.59
N ILE A 89 -11.54 3.76 -15.19
CA ILE A 89 -10.55 4.46 -14.36
C ILE A 89 -9.92 5.63 -15.14
N LYS A 90 -9.56 5.43 -16.41
CA LYS A 90 -9.04 6.49 -17.28
C LYS A 90 -10.01 7.66 -17.40
N SER A 91 -11.31 7.39 -17.60
CA SER A 91 -12.30 8.46 -17.73
C SER A 91 -12.35 9.33 -16.48
N LYS A 92 -12.20 8.74 -15.28
CA LYS A 92 -12.13 9.50 -14.02
C LYS A 92 -10.88 10.36 -13.91
N LEU A 93 -9.72 9.87 -14.36
CA LEU A 93 -8.51 10.69 -14.41
C LEU A 93 -8.67 11.88 -15.35
N VAL A 94 -9.32 11.70 -16.50
CA VAL A 94 -9.57 12.78 -17.46
C VAL A 94 -10.59 13.80 -16.93
N GLU A 95 -11.71 13.32 -16.40
CA GLU A 95 -12.80 14.14 -15.83
C GLU A 95 -12.27 15.05 -14.70
N ASP A 96 -11.53 14.47 -13.76
CA ASP A 96 -11.04 15.16 -12.58
C ASP A 96 -9.64 15.79 -12.78
N LYS A 97 -9.08 15.74 -14.01
CA LYS A 97 -7.75 16.27 -14.37
C LYS A 97 -6.60 15.73 -13.51
N ILE A 98 -6.63 14.43 -13.22
CA ILE A 98 -5.62 13.75 -12.39
C ILE A 98 -4.46 13.28 -13.26
N LYS A 99 -3.24 13.71 -12.89
CA LYS A 99 -2.03 13.45 -13.67
C LYS A 99 -1.64 11.97 -13.70
N TYR A 100 -1.71 11.29 -12.56
CA TYR A 100 -1.32 9.88 -12.43
C TYR A 100 -1.93 9.26 -11.18
N ILE A 101 -1.93 7.93 -11.12
CA ILE A 101 -2.29 7.13 -9.94
C ILE A 101 -1.39 5.91 -9.83
N TRP A 102 -1.32 5.34 -8.64
CA TRP A 102 -0.75 4.01 -8.42
C TRP A 102 -1.80 2.92 -8.67
N THR A 103 -1.42 1.88 -9.42
CA THR A 103 -2.22 0.66 -9.61
C THR A 103 -1.58 -0.51 -8.88
N SER A 104 -2.27 -1.65 -8.78
CA SER A 104 -1.75 -2.81 -8.05
C SER A 104 -0.58 -3.52 -8.73
N GLY A 105 -0.27 -3.20 -9.99
CA GLY A 105 0.80 -3.85 -10.76
C GLY A 105 2.18 -3.50 -10.20
N ARG A 106 3.05 -4.50 -10.08
CA ARG A 106 4.48 -4.35 -9.79
C ARG A 106 5.22 -5.48 -10.50
N VAL A 107 6.33 -5.15 -11.14
CA VAL A 107 7.22 -6.16 -11.73
C VAL A 107 8.04 -6.80 -10.61
N CYS A 108 8.18 -8.12 -10.67
CA CYS A 108 9.15 -8.89 -9.89
C CYS A 108 10.56 -8.31 -10.14
N ASP A 109 11.09 -7.55 -9.18
CA ASP A 109 12.40 -6.89 -9.29
C ASP A 109 13.39 -7.34 -8.21
N PHE A 110 13.17 -8.53 -7.63
CA PHE A 110 13.98 -9.09 -6.56
C PHE A 110 14.47 -10.51 -6.88
N LYS A 111 15.57 -10.89 -6.23
CA LYS A 111 16.19 -12.20 -6.40
C LYS A 111 15.16 -13.31 -6.13
N ASP A 112 15.13 -14.30 -7.01
CA ASP A 112 14.23 -15.47 -6.94
C ASP A 112 12.75 -15.17 -7.27
N CYS A 113 12.47 -14.21 -8.17
CA CYS A 113 11.12 -13.86 -8.67
C CYS A 113 10.98 -14.09 -10.19
N ASP A 114 11.76 -15.01 -10.75
CA ASP A 114 11.67 -15.51 -12.13
C ASP A 114 10.72 -16.72 -12.23
#